data_AF-R7XZ09-F1
#
_entry.id   AF-R7XZ09-F1
#
_cell.length_a   1.000
_cell.length_b   1.000
_cell.length_c   1.000
_cell.angle_alpha   90.00
_cell.angle_beta   90.00
_cell.angle_gamma   90.00
#
_symmetry.space_group_name_H-M   'P 1'
#
loop_
_entity.id
_entity.type
_entity.pdbx_description
1 polymer ?
#
loop_
_entity_poly.entity_id
_entity_poly.type
_entity_poly.pdbx_seq_one_letter_code
_entity_poly.pdbx_strand_id
1 'polypeptide(L)'
;MTSMAPAPQASAASSYLCKGYAACELAGYSSAGYATAGRTMYWGMYAGHNCTNYVAYRLVQNGMANTRPWSGSGTAYKWGLVNASITDQVPEVGAIAWWNSGAAGVSSSGHLAYVEQVVSPTEIVVSEDSWGGDFSWRSITTDGRGWPTGFIHFIAAPATTPLPPAAPSLASVTPPSVVGEARVGQPLVGDVGQWTGNPTEFAFQWYANGVALPAATSSTYIPSVRKLDATISLTVTAISPGLASASASSAPVGPTAKGTFTVVTPTTVKGQPILGKTLTAAPATFAPAPRRLRFQWRANGKILHGARGATITVGRSLVGKSLAVSTIALSGGRLETKSTSFRLAPVRRAR
;
A
#
# COMPACT_ATOMS: atom_id res chain seq x y z
N MET A 1 6.73 -16.02 28.41
CA MET A 1 6.92 -15.72 26.98
C MET A 1 5.94 -16.60 26.22
N THR A 2 4.78 -16.06 25.85
CA THR A 2 3.78 -16.82 25.11
C THR A 2 3.60 -16.10 23.78
N SER A 3 4.35 -16.57 22.78
CA SER A 3 4.20 -16.14 21.40
C SER A 3 2.83 -16.57 20.92
N MET A 4 1.91 -15.63 20.71
CA MET A 4 0.74 -15.88 19.87
C MET A 4 1.24 -15.87 18.44
N ALA A 5 1.36 -17.06 17.84
CA ALA A 5 1.44 -17.19 16.40
C ALA A 5 0.20 -16.51 15.78
N PRO A 6 0.34 -15.77 14.66
CA PRO A 6 -0.83 -15.27 13.97
C PRO A 6 -1.67 -16.47 13.50
N ALA A 7 -2.99 -16.39 13.71
CA ALA A 7 -3.90 -17.36 13.16
C ALA A 7 -3.67 -17.44 11.63
N PRO A 8 -3.56 -18.64 11.04
CA PRO A 8 -3.51 -18.74 9.59
C PRO A 8 -4.79 -18.11 9.04
N GLN A 9 -4.64 -17.15 8.13
CA GLN A 9 -5.75 -16.68 7.32
C GLN A 9 -6.36 -17.90 6.64
N ALA A 10 -7.67 -18.11 6.81
CA ALA A 10 -8.40 -19.07 6.02
C ALA A 10 -8.34 -18.60 4.56
N SER A 11 -7.33 -19.08 3.83
CA SER A 11 -7.27 -19.01 2.38
C SER A 11 -8.52 -19.70 1.86
N ALA A 12 -9.37 -18.96 1.14
CA ALA A 12 -10.50 -19.57 0.47
C ALA A 12 -9.94 -20.55 -0.57
N ALA A 13 -10.19 -21.85 -0.37
CA ALA A 13 -9.70 -22.96 -1.19
C ALA A 13 -9.96 -22.83 -2.72
N SER A 14 -10.82 -21.88 -3.10
CA SER A 14 -10.98 -21.42 -4.46
C SER A 14 -11.45 -19.96 -4.46
N SER A 15 -10.89 -19.14 -5.35
CA SER A 15 -11.27 -17.73 -5.53
C SER A 15 -11.54 -17.42 -7.00
N TYR A 16 -12.71 -16.85 -7.29
CA TYR A 16 -12.99 -16.33 -8.62
C TYR A 16 -12.07 -15.14 -8.92
N LEU A 17 -11.42 -15.21 -10.07
CA LEU A 17 -10.64 -14.13 -10.64
C LEU A 17 -11.53 -13.20 -11.47
N CYS A 18 -12.55 -13.77 -12.11
CA CYS A 18 -13.60 -13.05 -12.82
C CYS A 18 -14.83 -13.96 -12.99
N LYS A 19 -16.00 -13.35 -13.24
CA LYS A 19 -17.23 -14.07 -13.60
C LYS A 19 -18.00 -13.28 -14.66
N GLY A 20 -18.41 -14.00 -15.69
CA GLY A 20 -19.06 -13.49 -16.88
C GLY A 20 -18.08 -13.05 -17.95
N TYR A 21 -18.46 -13.27 -19.21
CA TYR A 21 -17.61 -13.00 -20.38
C TYR A 21 -17.07 -11.57 -20.37
N ALA A 22 -17.92 -10.56 -20.13
CA ALA A 22 -17.51 -9.16 -20.16
C ALA A 22 -16.53 -8.80 -19.03
N ALA A 23 -16.79 -9.24 -17.80
CA ALA A 23 -15.92 -8.94 -16.67
C ALA A 23 -14.59 -9.70 -16.78
N CYS A 24 -14.62 -10.93 -17.29
CA CYS A 24 -13.41 -11.69 -17.57
C CYS A 24 -12.57 -11.02 -18.66
N GLU A 25 -13.17 -10.60 -19.77
CA GLU A 25 -12.45 -9.88 -20.83
C GLU A 25 -11.81 -8.58 -20.31
N LEU A 26 -12.56 -7.79 -19.54
CA LEU A 26 -12.05 -6.55 -18.92
C LEU A 26 -10.87 -6.80 -17.96
N ALA A 27 -10.88 -7.95 -17.27
CA ALA A 27 -9.80 -8.37 -16.38
C ALA A 27 -8.65 -9.09 -17.11
N GLY A 28 -8.69 -9.19 -18.45
CA GLY A 28 -7.65 -9.82 -19.26
C GLY A 28 -7.73 -11.35 -19.32
N TYR A 29 -8.86 -11.93 -18.90
CA TYR A 29 -9.11 -13.37 -18.89
C TYR A 29 -10.00 -13.80 -20.06
N SER A 30 -9.37 -14.35 -21.10
CA SER A 30 -10.09 -14.73 -22.32
C SER A 30 -11.02 -15.93 -22.12
N SER A 31 -12.15 -15.94 -22.84
CA SER A 31 -12.95 -17.16 -23.03
C SER A 31 -12.43 -18.07 -24.14
N ALA A 32 -11.28 -17.74 -24.73
CA ALA A 32 -10.74 -18.35 -25.94
C ALA A 32 -11.76 -18.37 -27.09
N GLY A 33 -12.63 -17.36 -27.17
CA GLY A 33 -13.69 -17.26 -28.19
C GLY A 33 -14.98 -18.03 -27.88
N TYR A 34 -15.07 -18.70 -26.72
CA TYR A 34 -16.25 -19.51 -26.39
C TYR A 34 -17.54 -18.70 -26.23
N ALA A 35 -17.45 -17.41 -25.89
CA ALA A 35 -18.61 -16.50 -25.86
C ALA A 35 -19.45 -16.54 -27.15
N THR A 36 -18.78 -16.75 -28.30
CA THR A 36 -19.42 -16.92 -29.60
C THR A 36 -19.56 -18.40 -29.97
N ALA A 37 -18.50 -19.17 -29.79
CA ALA A 37 -18.43 -20.56 -30.24
C ALA A 37 -19.37 -21.50 -29.48
N GLY A 38 -19.72 -21.17 -28.23
CA GLY A 38 -20.55 -22.00 -27.36
C GLY A 38 -21.96 -22.26 -27.89
N ARG A 39 -22.41 -21.55 -28.93
CA ARG A 39 -23.66 -21.84 -29.65
C ARG A 39 -23.61 -23.15 -30.46
N THR A 40 -22.42 -23.70 -30.64
CA THR A 40 -22.18 -24.98 -31.32
C THR A 40 -22.04 -26.10 -30.30
N MET A 41 -22.54 -27.28 -30.65
CA MET A 41 -22.30 -28.51 -29.89
C MET A 41 -20.90 -29.05 -30.25
N TYR A 42 -20.04 -29.16 -29.25
CA TYR A 42 -18.75 -29.83 -29.35
C TYR A 42 -18.87 -31.21 -28.71
N TRP A 43 -18.37 -32.23 -29.40
CA TRP A 43 -18.46 -33.64 -28.94
C TRP A 43 -19.89 -34.13 -28.65
N GLY A 44 -20.88 -33.50 -29.29
CA GLY A 44 -22.30 -33.77 -29.04
C GLY A 44 -22.81 -33.32 -27.66
N MET A 45 -22.06 -32.46 -26.96
CA MET A 45 -22.49 -31.84 -25.70
C MET A 45 -23.46 -30.70 -25.99
N TYR A 46 -24.42 -30.46 -25.10
CA TYR A 46 -25.40 -29.38 -25.28
C TYR A 46 -24.71 -28.02 -25.35
N ALA A 47 -25.04 -27.28 -26.42
CA ALA A 47 -24.59 -25.92 -26.64
C ALA A 47 -25.08 -24.95 -25.55
N GLY A 48 -24.38 -23.82 -25.42
CA GLY A 48 -24.62 -22.78 -24.44
C GLY A 48 -23.70 -22.91 -23.21
N HIS A 49 -24.15 -22.30 -22.11
CA HIS A 49 -23.45 -22.34 -20.83
C HIS A 49 -23.48 -23.76 -20.24
N ASN A 50 -22.36 -24.46 -20.36
CA ASN A 50 -22.21 -25.86 -19.98
C ASN A 50 -20.72 -26.25 -19.90
N CYS A 51 -20.30 -26.80 -18.76
CA CYS A 51 -18.91 -27.22 -18.53
C CYS A 51 -18.42 -28.26 -19.54
N THR A 52 -19.26 -29.23 -19.93
CA THR A 52 -18.84 -30.30 -20.84
C THR A 52 -18.67 -29.80 -22.26
N ASN A 53 -19.52 -28.87 -22.71
CA ASN A 53 -19.41 -28.26 -24.03
C ASN A 53 -18.23 -27.29 -24.10
N TYR A 54 -17.99 -26.52 -23.03
CA TYR A 54 -16.82 -25.65 -22.93
C TYR A 54 -15.51 -26.42 -23.03
N VAL A 55 -15.37 -27.48 -22.24
CA VAL A 55 -14.15 -28.29 -22.25
C VAL A 55 -13.97 -29.01 -23.58
N ALA A 56 -15.04 -29.56 -24.17
CA ALA A 56 -14.97 -30.15 -25.50
C ALA A 56 -14.52 -29.13 -26.56
N TYR A 57 -15.04 -27.90 -26.50
CA TYR A 57 -14.59 -26.79 -27.36
C TYR A 57 -13.09 -26.53 -27.19
N ARG A 58 -12.61 -26.39 -25.95
CA ARG A 58 -11.19 -26.12 -25.67
C ARG A 58 -10.29 -27.24 -26.18
N LEU A 59 -10.70 -28.50 -26.04
CA LEU A 59 -9.94 -29.63 -26.56
C LEU A 59 -9.92 -29.66 -28.11
N VAL A 60 -11.04 -29.30 -28.76
CA VAL A 60 -11.10 -29.16 -30.22
C VAL A 60 -10.22 -28.00 -30.72
N GLN A 61 -10.22 -26.85 -30.03
CA GLN A 61 -9.32 -25.74 -30.32
C GLN A 61 -7.84 -26.14 -30.23
N ASN A 62 -7.52 -27.06 -29.32
CA ASN A 62 -6.16 -27.59 -29.14
C ASN A 62 -5.88 -28.85 -29.99
N GLY A 63 -6.58 -29.00 -31.12
CA GLY A 63 -6.23 -29.98 -32.15
C GLY A 63 -6.92 -31.34 -32.05
N MET A 64 -7.82 -31.56 -31.09
CA MET A 64 -8.66 -32.76 -31.11
C MET A 64 -9.75 -32.67 -32.18
N ALA A 65 -10.13 -33.83 -32.74
CA ALA A 65 -11.30 -33.90 -33.60
C ALA A 65 -12.56 -33.46 -32.84
N ASN A 66 -13.52 -32.83 -33.54
CA ASN A 66 -14.83 -32.53 -32.95
C ASN A 66 -15.73 -33.78 -32.90
N THR A 67 -15.21 -34.86 -32.33
CA THR A 67 -15.90 -36.11 -32.06
C THR A 67 -15.39 -36.63 -30.73
N ARG A 68 -16.31 -37.00 -29.84
CA ARG A 68 -15.95 -37.48 -28.52
C ARG A 68 -15.18 -38.81 -28.64
N PRO A 69 -14.04 -38.98 -27.96
CA PRO A 69 -13.22 -40.19 -28.10
C PRO A 69 -13.79 -41.42 -27.38
N TRP A 70 -14.92 -41.30 -26.68
CA TRP A 70 -15.62 -42.43 -26.03
C TRP A 70 -17.13 -42.40 -26.26
N SER A 71 -17.75 -43.58 -26.16
CA SER A 71 -19.21 -43.77 -26.23
C SER A 71 -19.87 -43.74 -24.84
N GLY A 72 -21.19 -43.57 -24.78
CA GLY A 72 -21.94 -43.55 -23.52
C GLY A 72 -22.17 -42.15 -22.95
N SER A 73 -22.11 -41.99 -21.63
CA SER A 73 -22.51 -40.76 -20.95
C SER A 73 -21.52 -39.61 -21.18
N GLY A 74 -22.06 -38.42 -21.44
CA GLY A 74 -21.30 -37.17 -21.51
C GLY A 74 -21.30 -36.36 -20.21
N THR A 75 -21.91 -36.85 -19.13
CA THR A 75 -22.04 -36.13 -17.86
C THR A 75 -20.68 -35.95 -17.20
N ALA A 76 -20.38 -34.74 -16.71
CA ALA A 76 -19.07 -34.34 -16.20
C ALA A 76 -18.45 -35.32 -15.18
N TYR A 77 -19.22 -35.81 -14.20
CA TYR A 77 -18.68 -36.73 -13.18
C TYR A 77 -18.13 -38.04 -13.75
N LYS A 78 -18.55 -38.48 -14.94
CA LYS A 78 -18.05 -39.72 -15.55
C LYS A 78 -16.76 -39.55 -16.32
N TRP A 79 -16.32 -38.34 -16.65
CA TRP A 79 -15.22 -38.11 -17.58
C TRP A 79 -13.90 -38.72 -17.10
N GLY A 80 -13.50 -38.53 -15.84
CA GLY A 80 -12.28 -39.15 -15.32
C GLY A 80 -12.40 -40.66 -15.13
N LEU A 81 -13.63 -41.17 -14.91
CA LEU A 81 -13.86 -42.61 -14.79
C LEU A 81 -13.74 -43.33 -16.15
N VAL A 82 -14.31 -42.76 -17.21
CA VAL A 82 -14.26 -43.36 -18.56
C VAL A 82 -12.90 -43.15 -19.24
N ASN A 83 -12.13 -42.15 -18.79
CA ASN A 83 -10.77 -41.88 -19.25
C ASN A 83 -9.71 -42.21 -18.18
N ALA A 84 -9.95 -43.23 -17.35
CA ALA A 84 -9.09 -43.55 -16.21
C ALA A 84 -7.62 -43.83 -16.59
N SER A 85 -7.35 -44.34 -17.81
CA SER A 85 -5.99 -44.60 -18.29
C SER A 85 -5.17 -43.35 -18.56
N ILE A 86 -5.81 -42.18 -18.67
CA ILE A 86 -5.18 -40.87 -18.91
C ILE A 86 -5.56 -39.86 -17.83
N THR A 87 -6.05 -40.34 -16.69
CA THR A 87 -6.45 -39.49 -15.56
C THR A 87 -5.53 -39.76 -14.38
N ASP A 88 -4.87 -38.72 -13.87
CA ASP A 88 -4.00 -38.81 -12.69
C ASP A 88 -4.19 -37.61 -11.75
N GLN A 89 -3.22 -37.37 -10.86
CA GLN A 89 -3.24 -36.28 -9.88
C GLN A 89 -2.27 -35.13 -10.22
N VAL A 90 -1.64 -35.17 -11.39
CA VAL A 90 -0.64 -34.21 -11.81
C VAL A 90 -1.34 -33.08 -12.59
N PRO A 91 -1.35 -31.84 -12.07
CA PRO A 91 -1.87 -30.72 -12.82
C PRO A 91 -0.92 -30.39 -13.98
N GLU A 92 -1.46 -30.27 -15.18
CA GLU A 92 -0.74 -29.81 -16.37
C GLU A 92 -1.57 -28.75 -17.11
N VAL A 93 -0.90 -27.78 -17.73
CA VAL A 93 -1.58 -26.80 -18.59
C VAL A 93 -2.21 -27.55 -19.77
N GLY A 94 -3.51 -27.34 -19.96
CA GLY A 94 -4.31 -28.05 -20.96
C GLY A 94 -4.96 -29.34 -20.49
N ALA A 95 -4.62 -29.83 -19.29
CA ALA A 95 -5.37 -30.90 -18.66
C ALA A 95 -6.78 -30.45 -18.28
N ILE A 96 -7.69 -31.41 -18.13
CA ILE A 96 -9.05 -31.15 -17.66
C ILE A 96 -9.11 -31.44 -16.16
N ALA A 97 -9.28 -30.39 -15.37
CA ALA A 97 -9.60 -30.51 -13.96
C ALA A 97 -11.01 -31.09 -13.83
N TRP A 98 -11.10 -32.29 -13.24
CA TRP A 98 -12.33 -33.06 -13.15
C TRP A 98 -12.76 -33.23 -11.70
N TRP A 99 -14.04 -32.99 -11.43
CA TRP A 99 -14.67 -33.27 -10.15
C TRP A 99 -15.76 -34.32 -10.30
N ASN A 100 -15.64 -35.39 -9.51
CA ASN A 100 -16.64 -36.45 -9.44
C ASN A 100 -17.89 -35.99 -8.65
N SER A 101 -18.98 -36.75 -8.76
CA SER A 101 -20.19 -36.55 -7.99
C SER A 101 -19.88 -36.65 -6.50
N GLY A 102 -20.24 -35.62 -5.72
CA GLY A 102 -19.97 -35.57 -4.28
C GLY A 102 -18.66 -34.89 -3.89
N ALA A 103 -17.87 -34.39 -4.84
CA ALA A 103 -16.81 -33.44 -4.52
C ALA A 103 -17.39 -32.17 -3.88
N ALA A 104 -16.67 -31.58 -2.93
CA ALA A 104 -17.20 -30.45 -2.18
C ALA A 104 -17.44 -29.24 -3.09
N GLY A 105 -18.64 -28.64 -2.97
CA GLY A 105 -19.06 -27.53 -3.82
C GLY A 105 -19.51 -27.93 -5.23
N VAL A 106 -19.59 -29.23 -5.54
CA VAL A 106 -19.95 -29.74 -6.87
C VAL A 106 -21.27 -30.51 -6.82
N SER A 107 -22.10 -30.33 -7.84
CA SER A 107 -23.39 -31.02 -7.97
C SER A 107 -23.23 -32.53 -8.22
N SER A 108 -24.33 -33.28 -8.14
CA SER A 108 -24.35 -34.71 -8.52
C SER A 108 -23.96 -34.97 -9.98
N SER A 109 -23.99 -33.95 -10.84
CA SER A 109 -23.54 -34.04 -12.24
C SER A 109 -22.02 -33.98 -12.39
N GLY A 110 -21.28 -33.68 -11.31
CA GLY A 110 -19.84 -33.38 -11.39
C GLY A 110 -19.58 -32.02 -12.02
N HIS A 111 -18.30 -31.73 -12.26
CA HIS A 111 -17.89 -30.50 -12.95
C HIS A 111 -16.57 -30.70 -13.70
N LEU A 112 -16.33 -29.87 -14.71
CA LEU A 112 -15.11 -29.85 -15.49
C LEU A 112 -14.64 -28.42 -15.67
N ALA A 113 -13.33 -28.21 -15.60
CA ALA A 113 -12.68 -26.97 -15.94
C ALA A 113 -11.41 -27.24 -16.77
N TYR A 114 -11.02 -26.28 -17.58
CA TYR A 114 -9.78 -26.35 -18.35
C TYR A 114 -8.65 -25.73 -17.54
N VAL A 115 -7.53 -26.43 -17.36
CA VAL A 115 -6.36 -25.90 -16.64
C VAL A 115 -5.62 -24.92 -17.53
N GLU A 116 -5.68 -23.64 -17.18
CA GLU A 116 -5.00 -22.56 -17.90
C GLU A 116 -3.58 -22.36 -17.38
N GLN A 117 -3.37 -22.56 -16.08
CA GLN A 117 -2.06 -22.40 -15.43
C GLN A 117 -1.86 -23.41 -14.29
N VAL A 118 -0.62 -23.84 -14.13
CA VAL A 118 -0.12 -24.53 -12.94
C VAL A 118 0.83 -23.57 -12.23
N VAL A 119 0.33 -22.89 -11.20
CA VAL A 119 1.09 -21.87 -10.46
C VAL A 119 2.12 -22.52 -9.56
N SER A 120 1.74 -23.65 -8.95
CA SER A 120 2.60 -24.49 -8.12
C SER A 120 2.02 -25.92 -8.07
N PRO A 121 2.69 -26.90 -7.45
CA PRO A 121 2.09 -28.22 -7.19
C PRO A 121 0.79 -28.16 -6.39
N THR A 122 0.51 -27.03 -5.74
CA THR A 122 -0.63 -26.84 -4.83
C THR A 122 -1.62 -25.77 -5.28
N GLU A 123 -1.41 -25.14 -6.45
CA GLU A 123 -2.26 -24.08 -6.97
C GLU A 123 -2.37 -24.13 -8.49
N ILE A 124 -3.61 -24.08 -9.00
CA ILE A 124 -3.93 -24.00 -10.42
C ILE A 124 -4.87 -22.83 -10.69
N VAL A 125 -4.81 -22.32 -11.92
CA VAL A 125 -5.82 -21.40 -12.46
C VAL A 125 -6.58 -22.13 -13.56
N VAL A 126 -7.91 -22.11 -13.46
CA VAL A 126 -8.79 -22.77 -14.42
C VAL A 126 -9.77 -21.77 -15.04
N SER A 127 -10.14 -22.04 -16.29
CA SER A 127 -11.30 -21.44 -16.95
C SER A 127 -12.42 -22.48 -17.06
N GLU A 128 -13.66 -22.02 -16.91
CA GLU A 128 -14.82 -22.92 -16.90
C GLU A 128 -16.10 -22.18 -17.30
N ASP A 129 -17.07 -22.95 -17.77
CA ASP A 129 -18.46 -22.52 -17.92
C ASP A 129 -19.34 -23.48 -17.12
N SER A 130 -20.54 -23.07 -16.73
CA SER A 130 -21.41 -23.81 -15.83
C SER A 130 -22.83 -23.92 -16.40
N TRP A 131 -23.48 -25.06 -16.20
CA TRP A 131 -24.86 -25.26 -16.64
C TRP A 131 -25.80 -24.20 -16.06
N GLY A 132 -26.47 -23.42 -16.93
CA GLY A 132 -27.36 -22.33 -16.51
C GLY A 132 -26.66 -21.20 -15.75
N GLY A 133 -25.32 -21.20 -15.73
CA GLY A 133 -24.46 -20.21 -15.11
C GLY A 133 -23.76 -19.35 -16.14
N ASP A 134 -22.56 -18.88 -15.81
CA ASP A 134 -21.76 -18.01 -16.67
C ASP A 134 -20.31 -18.51 -16.71
N PHE A 135 -19.57 -18.02 -17.70
CA PHE A 135 -18.14 -18.25 -17.84
C PHE A 135 -17.37 -17.64 -16.67
N SER A 136 -16.28 -18.26 -16.25
CA SER A 136 -15.45 -17.73 -15.17
C SER A 136 -14.01 -18.23 -15.25
N TRP A 137 -13.12 -17.47 -14.59
CA TRP A 137 -11.78 -17.93 -14.22
C TRP A 137 -11.68 -17.98 -12.71
N ARG A 138 -10.99 -18.99 -12.18
CA ARG A 138 -10.73 -19.09 -10.73
C ARG A 138 -9.36 -19.71 -10.43
N SER A 139 -8.76 -19.25 -9.33
CA SER A 139 -7.65 -19.95 -8.68
C SER A 139 -8.21 -21.01 -7.73
N ILE A 140 -7.51 -22.14 -7.63
CA ILE A 140 -7.86 -23.28 -6.79
C ILE A 140 -6.59 -23.77 -6.10
N THR A 141 -6.68 -23.95 -4.79
CA THR A 141 -5.56 -24.38 -3.95
C THR A 141 -5.85 -25.70 -3.24
N THR A 142 -4.80 -26.46 -2.93
CA THR A 142 -4.91 -27.74 -2.20
C THR A 142 -5.20 -27.59 -0.71
N ASP A 143 -5.10 -26.38 -0.16
CA ASP A 143 -5.30 -26.06 1.27
C ASP A 143 -6.78 -26.08 1.71
N GLY A 144 -7.71 -26.43 0.82
CA GLY A 144 -9.08 -26.74 1.23
C GLY A 144 -9.83 -27.71 0.31
N ARG A 145 -11.17 -27.69 0.37
CA ARG A 145 -12.01 -28.77 -0.16
C ARG A 145 -12.28 -28.71 -1.68
N GLY A 146 -11.67 -27.76 -2.40
CA GLY A 146 -12.00 -27.44 -3.79
C GLY A 146 -11.13 -28.11 -4.85
N TRP A 147 -10.07 -28.83 -4.46
CA TRP A 147 -9.13 -29.44 -5.41
C TRP A 147 -9.81 -30.47 -6.34
N PRO A 148 -9.42 -30.57 -7.63
CA PRO A 148 -9.95 -31.57 -8.55
C PRO A 148 -9.84 -33.00 -8.02
N THR A 149 -10.83 -33.84 -8.35
CA THR A 149 -10.76 -35.29 -8.10
C THR A 149 -9.64 -35.94 -8.93
N GLY A 150 -9.33 -35.38 -10.09
CA GLY A 150 -8.18 -35.74 -10.92
C GLY A 150 -8.03 -34.82 -12.12
N PHE A 151 -6.97 -35.03 -12.89
CA PHE A 151 -6.63 -34.30 -14.10
C PHE A 151 -6.64 -35.27 -15.29
N ILE A 152 -7.43 -34.96 -16.32
CA ILE A 152 -7.56 -35.80 -17.52
C ILE A 152 -6.69 -35.22 -18.63
N HIS A 153 -5.78 -36.03 -19.17
CA HIS A 153 -4.73 -35.63 -20.12
C HIS A 153 -5.04 -36.11 -21.55
N PHE A 154 -5.97 -35.44 -22.24
CA PHE A 154 -6.38 -35.83 -23.59
C PHE A 154 -5.33 -35.54 -24.68
N ILE A 155 -4.51 -34.53 -24.47
CA ILE A 155 -3.42 -34.12 -25.34
C ILE A 155 -2.16 -34.05 -24.48
N ALA A 156 -1.01 -34.45 -25.04
CA ALA A 156 0.26 -34.18 -24.39
C ALA A 156 0.39 -32.66 -24.20
N ALA A 157 0.83 -32.22 -23.02
CA ALA A 157 0.99 -30.79 -22.75
C ALA A 157 1.71 -30.11 -23.92
N PRO A 158 1.16 -29.04 -24.51
CA PRO A 158 1.89 -28.29 -25.52
C PRO A 158 3.23 -27.90 -24.90
N ALA A 159 4.34 -28.28 -25.56
CA ALA A 159 5.69 -27.96 -25.09
C ALA A 159 5.77 -26.46 -24.85
N THR A 160 5.68 -26.06 -23.58
CA THR A 160 5.64 -24.68 -23.12
C THR A 160 4.82 -23.76 -24.02
N THR A 161 3.49 -23.90 -24.02
CA THR A 161 2.69 -22.67 -24.19
C THR A 161 3.18 -21.69 -23.12
N PRO A 162 3.64 -20.48 -23.47
CA PRO A 162 4.01 -19.49 -22.47
C PRO A 162 2.82 -19.33 -21.53
N LEU A 163 3.10 -19.24 -20.22
CA LEU A 163 2.10 -18.89 -19.22
C LEU A 163 1.24 -17.76 -19.83
N PRO A 164 -0.11 -17.85 -19.84
CA PRO A 164 -0.92 -16.65 -20.00
C PRO A 164 -0.34 -15.65 -18.98
N PRO A 165 -0.10 -14.38 -19.36
CA PRO A 165 0.53 -13.44 -18.45
C PRO A 165 -0.20 -13.53 -17.11
N ALA A 166 0.56 -13.75 -16.03
CA ALA A 166 0.02 -13.76 -14.69
C ALA A 166 -0.89 -12.54 -14.58
N ALA A 167 -2.12 -12.76 -14.12
CA ALA A 167 -3.12 -11.71 -14.10
C ALA A 167 -2.52 -10.45 -13.50
N PRO A 168 -2.72 -9.28 -14.14
CA PRO A 168 -2.08 -8.07 -13.68
C PRO A 168 -2.45 -7.87 -12.21
N SER A 169 -1.43 -7.86 -11.36
CA SER A 169 -1.59 -7.63 -9.93
C SER A 169 -0.65 -6.50 -9.53
N LEU A 170 -1.07 -5.75 -8.52
CA LEU A 170 -0.21 -4.75 -7.92
C LEU A 170 0.69 -5.44 -6.90
N ALA A 171 2.00 -5.31 -7.08
CA ALA A 171 3.01 -5.80 -6.16
C ALA A 171 4.21 -4.86 -6.22
N SER A 172 4.87 -4.65 -5.08
CA SER A 172 6.08 -3.83 -5.03
C SER A 172 7.27 -4.63 -5.56
N VAL A 173 7.94 -4.08 -6.58
CA VAL A 173 9.18 -4.61 -7.17
C VAL A 173 10.39 -3.99 -6.48
N THR A 174 10.37 -2.65 -6.38
CA THR A 174 11.32 -1.88 -5.57
C THR A 174 10.52 -1.25 -4.45
N PRO A 175 10.84 -1.53 -3.16
CA PRO A 175 10.13 -0.96 -2.04
C PRO A 175 10.13 0.57 -2.06
N PRO A 176 9.10 1.22 -1.50
CA PRO A 176 9.10 2.66 -1.27
C PRO A 176 10.33 3.10 -0.47
N SER A 177 10.75 4.35 -0.65
CA SER A 177 11.84 4.93 0.13
C SER A 177 11.51 6.32 0.64
N VAL A 178 12.23 6.78 1.65
CA VAL A 178 12.11 8.13 2.19
C VAL A 178 13.37 8.91 1.82
N VAL A 179 13.19 9.96 1.04
CA VAL A 179 14.26 10.86 0.61
C VAL A 179 14.31 12.07 1.53
N GLY A 180 15.52 12.42 1.95
CA GLY A 180 15.81 13.54 2.86
C GLY A 180 16.36 13.09 4.21
N GLU A 181 16.96 14.03 4.93
CA GLU A 181 17.43 13.79 6.29
C GLU A 181 16.28 13.97 7.28
N ALA A 182 16.03 12.96 8.13
CA ALA A 182 15.03 13.08 9.19
C ALA A 182 15.46 14.16 10.20
N ARG A 183 14.90 15.36 10.06
CA ARG A 183 15.22 16.51 10.90
C ARG A 183 13.96 17.33 11.14
N VAL A 184 13.79 17.84 12.36
CA VAL A 184 12.62 18.64 12.71
C VAL A 184 12.49 19.83 11.77
N GLY A 185 11.33 19.93 11.12
CA GLY A 185 10.98 21.04 10.24
C GLY A 185 11.62 21.00 8.84
N GLN A 186 12.38 19.96 8.51
CA GLN A 186 12.81 19.67 7.14
C GLN A 186 11.83 18.69 6.47
N PRO A 187 11.53 18.87 5.17
CA PRO A 187 10.65 17.95 4.47
C PRO A 187 11.34 16.62 4.20
N LEU A 188 10.61 15.54 4.44
CA LEU A 188 10.85 14.21 3.91
C LEU A 188 9.92 13.98 2.73
N VAL A 189 10.44 13.37 1.68
CA VAL A 189 9.68 13.05 0.47
C VAL A 189 9.58 11.54 0.34
N GLY A 190 8.36 11.03 0.17
CA GLY A 190 8.10 9.63 -0.10
C GLY A 190 8.28 9.31 -1.57
N ASP A 191 9.25 8.46 -1.89
CA ASP A 191 9.37 7.83 -3.19
C ASP A 191 8.54 6.54 -3.20
N VAL A 192 7.72 6.36 -4.23
CA VAL A 192 6.78 5.23 -4.30
C VAL A 192 7.45 3.91 -4.66
N GLY A 193 8.70 3.93 -5.15
CA GLY A 193 9.39 2.75 -5.65
C GLY A 193 8.88 2.32 -7.03
N GLN A 194 8.97 1.02 -7.31
CA GLN A 194 8.51 0.42 -8.57
C GLN A 194 7.47 -0.65 -8.28
N TRP A 195 6.45 -0.72 -9.11
CA TRP A 195 5.28 -1.59 -8.91
C TRP A 195 4.92 -2.32 -10.20
N THR A 196 4.46 -3.57 -10.07
CA THR A 196 3.76 -4.26 -11.14
C THR A 196 2.35 -3.69 -11.33
N GLY A 197 1.71 -4.00 -12.47
CA GLY A 197 0.30 -3.68 -12.70
C GLY A 197 -0.03 -2.21 -12.96
N ASN A 198 0.99 -1.36 -13.21
CA ASN A 198 0.86 0.05 -13.60
C ASN A 198 -0.20 0.83 -12.77
N PRO A 199 0.04 1.02 -11.46
CA PRO A 199 -0.90 1.73 -10.61
C PRO A 199 -1.18 3.15 -11.11
N THR A 200 -2.44 3.57 -11.03
CA THR A 200 -2.90 4.90 -11.45
C THR A 200 -2.91 5.90 -10.29
N GLU A 201 -2.92 5.41 -9.05
CA GLU A 201 -2.97 6.24 -7.84
C GLU A 201 -2.14 5.61 -6.71
N PHE A 202 -1.65 6.47 -5.81
CA PHE A 202 -0.93 6.09 -4.60
C PHE A 202 -1.49 6.81 -3.37
N ALA A 203 -1.74 6.05 -2.30
CA ALA A 203 -2.04 6.58 -0.97
C ALA A 203 -0.82 6.44 -0.05
N PHE A 204 -0.58 7.44 0.80
CA PHE A 204 0.57 7.51 1.69
C PHE A 204 0.12 7.47 3.15
N GLN A 205 0.90 6.83 4.00
CA GLN A 205 0.74 6.89 5.45
C GLN A 205 2.10 6.90 6.12
N TRP A 206 2.41 7.99 6.84
CA TRP A 206 3.66 8.11 7.58
C TRP A 206 3.56 7.51 8.99
N TYR A 207 4.67 7.01 9.50
CA TYR A 207 4.80 6.39 10.81
C TYR A 207 5.97 7.01 11.58
N ALA A 208 5.86 7.03 12.91
CA ALA A 208 6.97 7.34 13.79
C ALA A 208 7.15 6.22 14.81
N ASN A 209 8.36 5.64 14.90
CA ASN A 209 8.65 4.47 15.72
C ASN A 209 7.65 3.32 15.47
N GLY A 210 7.27 3.10 14.21
CA GLY A 210 6.27 2.08 13.82
C GLY A 210 4.81 2.42 14.14
N VAL A 211 4.52 3.57 14.76
CA VAL A 211 3.14 4.01 15.06
C VAL A 211 2.64 4.99 14.00
N ALA A 212 1.46 4.72 13.45
CA ALA A 212 0.85 5.54 12.41
C ALA A 212 0.64 7.00 12.88
N LEU A 213 0.80 7.93 11.95
CA LEU A 213 0.53 9.35 12.12
C LEU A 213 -0.73 9.71 11.32
N PRO A 214 -1.94 9.66 11.91
CA PRO A 214 -3.19 9.62 11.14
C PRO A 214 -3.42 10.80 10.19
N ALA A 215 -2.87 11.97 10.49
CA ALA A 215 -2.99 13.16 9.65
C ALA A 215 -1.88 13.32 8.60
N ALA A 216 -0.88 12.43 8.58
CA ALA A 216 0.24 12.48 7.66
C ALA A 216 0.01 11.49 6.51
N THR A 217 -0.78 11.94 5.53
CA THR A 217 -1.23 11.15 4.37
C THR A 217 -0.77 11.72 3.02
N SER A 218 0.00 12.80 3.04
CA SER A 218 0.61 13.39 1.83
C SER A 218 1.89 12.64 1.44
N SER A 219 2.31 12.79 0.18
CA SER A 219 3.60 12.27 -0.32
C SER A 219 4.82 12.92 0.35
N THR A 220 4.62 14.01 1.09
CA THR A 220 5.65 14.67 1.88
C THR A 220 5.25 14.72 3.36
N TYR A 221 6.25 14.69 4.23
CA TYR A 221 6.07 14.83 5.67
C TYR A 221 7.14 15.72 6.28
N ILE A 222 6.73 16.66 7.13
CA ILE A 222 7.65 17.52 7.88
C ILE A 222 7.62 17.09 9.35
N PRO A 223 8.67 16.42 9.86
CA PRO A 223 8.73 16.01 11.26
C PRO A 223 8.58 17.21 12.18
N SER A 224 7.58 17.16 13.07
CA SER A 224 7.47 18.15 14.14
C SER A 224 8.37 17.76 15.30
N VAL A 225 8.63 18.70 16.21
CA VAL A 225 9.43 18.42 17.40
C VAL A 225 8.92 17.30 18.31
N ARG A 226 7.64 16.94 18.23
CA ARG A 226 7.12 15.78 18.97
C ARG A 226 7.71 14.46 18.49
N LYS A 227 8.37 14.46 17.34
CA LYS A 227 9.03 13.32 16.71
C LYS A 227 10.55 13.41 16.79
N LEU A 228 11.09 14.30 17.63
CA LEU A 228 12.52 14.28 17.93
C LEU A 228 12.93 12.89 18.42
N ASP A 229 14.09 12.43 17.97
CA ASP A 229 14.66 11.11 18.27
C ASP A 229 13.85 9.91 17.74
N ALA A 230 12.72 10.14 17.06
CA ALA A 230 11.92 9.08 16.45
C ALA A 230 12.49 8.66 15.10
N THR A 231 12.40 7.38 14.76
CA THR A 231 12.55 6.90 13.38
C THR A 231 11.27 7.14 12.60
N ILE A 232 11.39 7.52 11.33
CA ILE A 232 10.27 7.82 10.44
C ILE A 232 10.25 6.80 9.32
N SER A 233 9.09 6.24 9.02
CA SER A 233 8.87 5.37 7.86
C SER A 233 7.59 5.73 7.14
N LEU A 234 7.44 5.19 5.93
CA LEU A 234 6.30 5.44 5.05
C LEU A 234 5.73 4.10 4.57
N THR A 235 4.41 3.98 4.56
CA THR A 235 3.71 2.96 3.78
C THR A 235 3.05 3.62 2.58
N VAL A 236 3.24 3.01 1.41
CA VAL A 236 2.59 3.39 0.15
C VAL A 236 1.61 2.29 -0.24
N THR A 237 0.40 2.68 -0.61
CA THR A 237 -0.61 1.77 -1.15
C THR A 237 -0.87 2.12 -2.61
N ALA A 238 -0.59 1.17 -3.50
CA ALA A 238 -0.83 1.27 -4.92
C ALA A 238 -2.28 0.89 -5.25
N ILE A 239 -2.91 1.68 -6.12
CA ILE A 239 -4.32 1.54 -6.51
C ILE A 239 -4.43 1.61 -8.03
N SER A 240 -5.20 0.71 -8.61
CA SER A 240 -5.55 0.69 -10.03
C SER A 240 -6.95 0.11 -10.21
N PRO A 241 -7.81 0.68 -11.08
CA PRO A 241 -9.14 0.15 -11.33
C PRO A 241 -9.11 -1.33 -11.74
N GLY A 242 -9.97 -2.15 -11.13
CA GLY A 242 -10.08 -3.57 -11.45
C GLY A 242 -9.02 -4.47 -10.80
N LEU A 243 -8.02 -3.90 -10.11
CA LEU A 243 -6.99 -4.66 -9.39
C LEU A 243 -7.15 -4.53 -7.87
N ALA A 244 -6.81 -5.59 -7.14
CA ALA A 244 -6.69 -5.50 -5.69
C ALA A 244 -5.54 -4.54 -5.31
N SER A 245 -5.79 -3.62 -4.37
CA SER A 245 -4.76 -2.71 -3.87
C SER A 245 -3.66 -3.47 -3.15
N ALA A 246 -2.43 -2.99 -3.26
CA ALA A 246 -1.28 -3.58 -2.56
C ALA A 246 -0.48 -2.50 -1.84
N SER A 247 0.11 -2.85 -0.69
CA SER A 247 0.87 -1.92 0.13
C SER A 247 2.29 -2.42 0.38
N ALA A 248 3.23 -1.47 0.45
CA ALA A 248 4.62 -1.74 0.79
C ALA A 248 5.15 -0.60 1.66
N SER A 249 6.13 -0.91 2.50
CA SER A 249 6.70 0.04 3.46
C SER A 249 8.17 0.30 3.17
N SER A 250 8.60 1.52 3.45
CA SER A 250 10.00 1.92 3.37
C SER A 250 10.80 1.39 4.55
N ALA A 251 12.13 1.32 4.36
CA ALA A 251 13.04 1.31 5.50
C ALA A 251 12.84 2.59 6.34
N PRO A 252 12.99 2.51 7.68
CA PRO A 252 12.93 3.69 8.53
C PRO A 252 14.17 4.58 8.36
N VAL A 253 13.98 5.90 8.38
CA VAL A 253 15.05 6.90 8.41
C VAL A 253 15.12 7.58 9.78
N GLY A 254 16.29 8.10 10.12
CA GLY A 254 16.55 8.80 11.39
C GLY A 254 17.55 8.08 12.28
N PRO A 255 17.56 8.36 13.60
CA PRO A 255 16.55 9.12 14.36
C PRO A 255 16.41 10.57 13.91
N THR A 256 15.21 11.15 14.09
CA THR A 256 14.92 12.54 13.71
C THR A 256 15.80 13.50 14.52
N ALA A 257 16.74 14.14 13.82
CA ALA A 257 17.65 15.11 14.41
C ALA A 257 16.96 16.45 14.71
N LYS A 258 17.63 17.26 15.53
CA LYS A 258 17.19 18.63 15.85
C LYS A 258 17.19 19.49 14.58
N GLY A 259 16.12 20.26 14.41
CA GLY A 259 16.07 21.31 13.39
C GLY A 259 17.03 22.44 13.73
N THR A 260 17.38 23.22 12.72
CA THR A 260 17.99 24.54 12.90
C THR A 260 16.97 25.59 12.50
N PHE A 261 16.71 26.55 13.37
CA PHE A 261 15.89 27.70 13.00
C PHE A 261 16.75 28.75 12.32
N THR A 262 16.27 29.27 11.20
CA THR A 262 16.85 30.47 10.59
C THR A 262 16.04 31.68 11.03
N VAL A 263 16.71 32.74 11.47
CA VAL A 263 16.04 34.02 11.77
C VAL A 263 15.64 34.66 10.45
N VAL A 264 14.35 34.80 10.20
CA VAL A 264 13.80 35.45 8.99
C VAL A 264 13.69 36.96 9.22
N THR A 265 13.14 37.36 10.37
CA THR A 265 13.14 38.77 10.80
C THR A 265 13.74 38.88 12.20
N PRO A 266 14.63 39.86 12.45
CA PRO A 266 15.29 39.99 13.75
C PRO A 266 14.36 40.57 14.82
N THR A 267 14.71 40.31 16.08
CA THR A 267 14.04 40.91 17.23
C THR A 267 14.37 42.40 17.32
N THR A 268 13.35 43.23 17.52
CA THR A 268 13.53 44.68 17.73
C THR A 268 12.86 45.12 19.03
N VAL A 269 13.24 46.31 19.53
CA VAL A 269 12.64 46.91 20.72
C VAL A 269 12.07 48.26 20.37
N LYS A 270 10.82 48.51 20.75
CA LYS A 270 10.16 49.81 20.69
C LYS A 270 10.18 50.47 22.08
N GLY A 271 10.30 51.79 22.10
CA GLY A 271 10.31 52.62 23.30
C GLY A 271 11.69 53.16 23.65
N GLN A 272 11.72 54.16 24.54
CA GLN A 272 12.97 54.77 25.02
C GLN A 272 13.36 54.21 26.39
N PRO A 273 14.66 53.93 26.63
CA PRO A 273 15.14 53.43 27.91
C PRO A 273 15.16 54.55 28.96
N ILE A 274 13.99 54.91 29.47
CA ILE A 274 13.79 55.97 30.47
C ILE A 274 13.15 55.36 31.71
N LEU A 275 13.64 55.74 32.89
CA LEU A 275 13.08 55.32 34.18
C LEU A 275 11.55 55.47 34.20
N GLY A 276 10.85 54.40 34.56
CA GLY A 276 9.39 54.33 34.64
C GLY A 276 8.66 54.08 33.31
N LYS A 277 9.35 54.14 32.15
CA LYS A 277 8.75 53.80 30.85
C LYS A 277 8.80 52.31 30.58
N THR A 278 7.93 51.85 29.68
CA THR A 278 7.87 50.46 29.23
C THR A 278 8.59 50.30 27.89
N LEU A 279 9.41 49.26 27.78
CA LEU A 279 9.98 48.80 26.52
C LEU A 279 9.20 47.57 26.03
N THR A 280 8.96 47.51 24.73
CA THR A 280 8.21 46.42 24.10
C THR A 280 9.05 45.76 23.02
N ALA A 281 9.29 44.46 23.15
CA ALA A 281 9.95 43.63 22.17
C ALA A 281 8.98 43.24 21.05
N ALA A 282 9.37 43.47 19.81
CA ALA A 282 8.77 42.79 18.67
C ALA A 282 9.54 41.47 18.43
N PRO A 283 8.87 40.31 18.46
CA PRO A 283 9.53 39.02 18.34
C PRO A 283 10.17 38.83 16.96
N ALA A 284 11.28 38.10 16.93
CA ALA A 284 11.81 37.57 15.67
C ALA A 284 10.86 36.52 15.07
N THR A 285 10.80 36.47 13.73
CA THR A 285 10.23 35.32 13.00
C THR A 285 11.34 34.34 12.63
N PHE A 286 11.01 33.05 12.63
CA PHE A 286 11.94 31.98 12.30
C PHE A 286 11.32 31.05 11.25
N ALA A 287 12.18 30.47 10.42
CA ALA A 287 11.82 29.38 9.52
C ALA A 287 12.62 28.13 9.92
N PRO A 288 11.96 26.98 10.14
CA PRO A 288 10.51 26.78 10.21
C PRO A 288 9.88 27.51 11.42
N ALA A 289 8.55 27.69 11.42
CA ALA A 289 7.87 28.39 12.51
C ALA A 289 7.98 27.61 13.85
N PRO A 290 8.48 28.23 14.93
CA PRO A 290 8.66 27.56 16.21
C PRO A 290 7.33 27.44 16.95
N ARG A 291 7.13 26.36 17.72
CA ARG A 291 5.90 26.18 18.52
C ARG A 291 5.77 27.20 19.66
N ARG A 292 6.91 27.64 20.22
CA ARG A 292 6.94 28.60 21.33
C ARG A 292 8.14 29.52 21.19
N LEU A 293 7.92 30.77 21.55
CA LEU A 293 8.96 31.78 21.72
C LEU A 293 9.13 32.11 23.20
N ARG A 294 10.35 32.45 23.60
CA ARG A 294 10.65 33.04 24.91
C ARG A 294 11.39 34.35 24.74
N PHE A 295 11.10 35.31 25.61
CA PHE A 295 11.88 36.53 25.73
C PHE A 295 12.89 36.41 26.87
N GLN A 296 14.07 36.98 26.66
CA GLN A 296 15.12 37.07 27.66
C GLN A 296 15.71 38.48 27.63
N TRP A 297 15.32 39.30 28.59
CA TRP A 297 15.89 40.64 28.75
C TRP A 297 17.28 40.58 29.41
N ARG A 298 18.15 41.51 29.01
CA ARG A 298 19.51 41.66 29.53
C ARG A 298 19.80 43.13 29.85
N ALA A 299 20.56 43.36 30.92
CA ALA A 299 21.13 44.65 31.28
C ALA A 299 22.66 44.55 31.35
N ASN A 300 23.36 45.39 30.58
CA ASN A 300 24.83 45.32 30.40
C ASN A 300 25.31 43.89 30.09
N GLY A 301 24.57 43.18 29.23
CA GLY A 301 24.86 41.80 28.84
C GLY A 301 24.45 40.72 29.85
N LYS A 302 24.15 41.06 31.12
CA LYS A 302 23.69 40.11 32.16
C LYS A 302 22.19 39.86 32.08
N ILE A 303 21.75 38.63 32.33
CA ILE A 303 20.33 38.25 32.32
C ILE A 303 19.57 39.00 33.42
N LEU A 304 18.41 39.55 33.06
CA LEU A 304 17.43 40.06 34.02
C LEU A 304 16.48 38.92 34.42
N HIS A 305 16.64 38.42 35.65
CA HIS A 305 15.75 37.39 36.20
C HIS A 305 14.33 37.96 36.36
N GLY A 306 13.31 37.15 36.06
CA GLY A 306 11.90 37.56 36.08
C GLY A 306 11.40 38.27 34.81
N ALA A 307 12.29 38.92 34.05
CA ALA A 307 11.92 39.61 32.80
C ALA A 307 11.86 38.62 31.61
N ARG A 308 10.75 37.86 31.53
CA ARG A 308 10.52 36.81 30.51
C ARG A 308 9.39 37.13 29.53
N GLY A 309 8.69 38.24 29.73
CA GLY A 309 7.63 38.72 28.84
C GLY A 309 8.15 39.54 27.67
N ALA A 310 7.27 39.81 26.71
CA ALA A 310 7.54 40.70 25.58
C ALA A 310 7.80 42.15 26.03
N THR A 311 7.37 42.53 27.23
CA THR A 311 7.52 43.87 27.78
C THR A 311 8.36 43.87 29.05
N ILE A 312 9.01 44.99 29.33
CA ILE A 312 9.65 45.28 30.61
C ILE A 312 9.44 46.75 30.99
N THR A 313 9.06 47.01 32.24
CA THR A 313 9.06 48.37 32.80
C THR A 313 10.44 48.70 33.34
N VAL A 314 10.97 49.85 32.95
CA VAL A 314 12.33 50.27 33.32
C VAL A 314 12.36 50.73 34.77
N GLY A 315 12.84 49.87 35.67
CA GLY A 315 12.99 50.17 37.10
C GLY A 315 14.24 50.98 37.45
N ARG A 316 14.30 51.49 38.69
CA ARG A 316 15.44 52.29 39.20
C ARG A 316 16.77 51.55 39.11
N SER A 317 16.78 50.24 39.34
CA SER A 317 17.99 49.40 39.29
C SER A 317 18.60 49.26 37.89
N LEU A 318 17.90 49.72 36.84
CA LEU A 318 18.35 49.67 35.46
C LEU A 318 18.97 50.99 34.98
N VAL A 319 18.86 52.08 35.76
CA VAL A 319 19.46 53.39 35.41
C VAL A 319 20.96 53.25 35.15
N GLY A 320 21.43 53.83 34.06
CA GLY A 320 22.82 53.72 33.59
C GLY A 320 23.17 52.40 32.90
N LYS A 321 22.25 51.43 32.81
CA LYS A 321 22.49 50.15 32.13
C LYS A 321 21.95 50.18 30.71
N SER A 322 22.72 49.59 29.78
CA SER A 322 22.25 49.30 28.42
C SER A 322 21.32 48.09 28.44
N LEU A 323 20.21 48.16 27.71
CA LEU A 323 19.20 47.10 27.66
C LEU A 323 19.18 46.42 26.29
N ALA A 324 18.96 45.11 26.28
CA ALA A 324 18.72 44.33 25.08
C ALA A 324 17.75 43.18 25.39
N VAL A 325 17.07 42.65 24.37
CA VAL A 325 16.20 41.48 24.50
C VAL A 325 16.54 40.45 23.44
N SER A 326 16.52 39.18 23.82
CA SER A 326 16.56 38.07 22.87
C SER A 326 15.18 37.43 22.74
N THR A 327 14.75 37.19 21.50
CA THR A 327 13.68 36.21 21.21
C THR A 327 14.34 34.87 20.94
N ILE A 328 13.90 33.85 21.66
CA ILE A 328 14.47 32.52 21.58
C ILE A 328 13.43 31.55 21.05
N ALA A 329 13.75 30.91 19.93
CA ALA A 329 12.96 29.82 19.36
C ALA A 329 13.20 28.54 20.16
N LEU A 330 12.10 27.93 20.61
CA LEU A 330 12.12 26.65 21.30
C LEU A 330 11.49 25.56 20.44
N SER A 331 12.16 24.43 20.44
CA SER A 331 11.62 23.15 19.99
C SER A 331 11.73 22.17 21.16
N GLY A 332 10.62 21.56 21.56
CA GLY A 332 10.66 20.47 22.55
C GLY A 332 11.14 20.88 23.93
N GLY A 333 11.05 22.18 24.27
CA GLY A 333 11.51 22.72 25.56
C GLY A 333 13.00 23.05 25.65
N ARG A 334 13.80 22.84 24.58
CA ARG A 334 15.21 23.23 24.53
C ARG A 334 15.45 24.42 23.59
N LEU A 335 16.44 25.25 23.95
CA LEU A 335 16.88 26.42 23.19
C LEU A 335 17.55 25.94 21.90
N GLU A 336 17.07 26.37 20.74
CA GLU A 336 17.66 25.96 19.46
C GLU A 336 18.31 27.13 18.73
N THR A 337 17.68 28.31 18.73
CA THR A 337 18.25 29.51 18.10
C THR A 337 17.66 30.77 18.75
N LYS A 338 18.43 31.85 18.78
CA LYS A 338 17.98 33.15 19.30
C LYS A 338 18.30 34.27 18.32
N SER A 339 17.42 35.26 18.28
CA SER A 339 17.70 36.58 17.71
C SER A 339 17.79 37.58 18.85
N THR A 340 18.78 38.47 18.84
CA THR A 340 18.97 39.48 19.90
C THR A 340 18.88 40.87 19.28
N SER A 341 18.12 41.76 19.91
CA SER A 341 18.02 43.15 19.48
C SER A 341 19.37 43.86 19.56
N PHE A 342 19.49 44.98 18.86
CA PHE A 342 20.52 45.96 19.17
C PHE A 342 20.45 46.38 20.65
N ARG A 343 21.60 46.75 21.21
CA ARG A 343 21.66 47.33 22.56
C ARG A 343 21.11 48.75 22.49
N LEU A 344 20.10 49.02 23.30
CA LEU A 344 19.63 50.38 23.51
C LEU A 344 20.66 51.20 24.29
N ALA A 345 20.61 52.52 24.11
CA ALA A 345 21.39 53.46 24.91
C ALA A 345 21.17 53.24 26.42
N PRO A 346 22.13 53.61 27.28
CA PRO A 346 21.97 53.49 28.73
C PRO A 346 20.69 54.15 29.24
N VAL A 347 20.03 53.50 30.20
CA VAL A 347 18.81 54.02 30.79
C VAL A 347 19.06 55.38 31.43
N ARG A 348 18.28 56.39 31.04
CA ARG A 348 18.31 57.72 31.64
C ARG A 348 17.15 57.93 32.61
N ARG A 349 17.29 58.90 33.52
CA ARG A 349 16.15 59.41 34.30
C ARG A 349 15.25 60.24 33.40
N ALA A 350 13.97 60.30 33.71
CA ALA A 350 13.10 61.33 33.11
C ALA A 350 13.70 62.70 33.47
N ARG A 351 13.75 63.59 32.47
CA ARG A 351 14.02 65.01 32.71
C ARG A 351 12.80 65.62 33.39
#